data_AF-A0A346PTC3-F1
#
_entry.id   AF-A0A346PTC3-F1
#
_cell.length_a   1.000
_cell.length_b   1.000
_cell.length_c   1.000
_cell.angle_alpha   90.00
_cell.angle_beta   90.00
_cell.angle_gamma   90.00
#
_symmetry.space_group_name_H-M   'P 1'
#
loop_
_entity.id
_entity.type
_entity.pdbx_description
1 polymer ?
#
loop_
_entity_poly.entity_id
_entity_poly.type
_entity_poly.pdbx_seq_one_letter_code
_entity_poly.pdbx_strand_id
1 'polypeptide(L)'
;MKLSPEEYGAYWRASIYVAAGFLLVFLSYRFVITELFAFGNAGALIIGIFLFAALTFAGTFVAMLGVARVVRTAIDAEMRG
;
A
#
# COMPACT_ATOMS: atom_id res chain seq x y z
N MET A 1 20.76 18.49 0.05
CA MET A 1 20.43 17.56 1.14
C MET A 1 21.22 16.27 0.94
N LYS A 2 22.14 15.91 1.84
CA LYS A 2 22.85 14.62 1.80
C LYS A 2 22.26 13.75 2.91
N LEU A 3 21.57 12.69 2.54
CA LEU A 3 21.09 11.69 3.50
C LEU A 3 22.27 10.93 4.09
N SER A 4 22.23 10.67 5.39
CA SER A 4 23.16 9.74 6.02
C SER A 4 22.88 8.30 5.53
N PRO A 5 23.84 7.37 5.66
CA PRO A 5 23.62 5.96 5.31
C PRO A 5 22.43 5.34 6.06
N GLU A 6 22.21 5.74 7.32
CA GLU A 6 21.12 5.27 8.16
C GLU A 6 19.75 5.76 7.65
N GLU A 7 19.69 7.03 7.25
CA GLU A 7 18.48 7.65 6.68
C GLU A 7 18.13 7.04 5.32
N TYR A 8 19.15 6.75 4.50
CA TYR A 8 18.95 6.03 3.25
C TYR A 8 18.37 4.64 3.50
N GLY A 9 18.87 3.92 4.51
CA GLY A 9 18.30 2.64 4.93
C GLY A 9 16.86 2.76 5.44
N ALA A 10 16.54 3.82 6.18
CA ALA A 10 15.17 4.10 6.64
C ALA A 10 14.22 4.39 5.47
N TYR A 11 14.67 5.19 4.50
CA TYR A 11 13.94 5.50 3.28
C TYR A 11 13.63 4.23 2.47
N TRP A 12 14.62 3.34 2.33
CA TRP A 12 14.44 2.08 1.62
C TRP A 12 13.42 1.18 2.30
N ARG A 13 13.53 1.00 3.62
CA ARG A 13 12.56 0.22 4.41
C ARG A 13 11.15 0.80 4.30
N ALA A 14 11.01 2.12 4.33
CA ALA A 14 9.72 2.78 4.17
C ALA A 14 9.11 2.56 2.77
N SER A 15 9.95 2.59 1.72
CA SER A 15 9.53 2.33 0.34
C SER A 15 9.00 0.91 0.13
N ILE A 16 9.48 -0.08 0.90
CA ILE A 16 8.95 -1.45 0.87
C ILE A 16 7.48 -1.48 1.31
N TYR A 17 7.07 -0.67 2.29
CA TYR A 17 5.66 -0.58 2.68
C TYR A 17 4.80 0.02 1.57
N VAL A 18 5.31 1.03 0.86
CA VAL A 18 4.62 1.61 -0.30
C VAL A 18 4.40 0.54 -1.37
N ALA A 19 5.47 -0.17 -1.75
CA ALA A 19 5.40 -1.23 -2.74
C ALA A 19 4.47 -2.37 -2.31
N ALA A 20 4.54 -2.81 -1.05
CA ALA A 20 3.68 -3.85 -0.51
C ALA A 20 2.19 -3.45 -0.52
N GLY A 21 1.88 -2.20 -0.14
CA GLY A 21 0.53 -1.68 -0.18
C GLY A 21 -0.03 -1.63 -1.61
N PHE A 22 0.75 -1.12 -2.57
CA PHE A 22 0.39 -1.11 -3.98
C PHE A 22 0.20 -2.52 -4.54
N LEU A 23 1.11 -3.45 -4.22
CA LEU A 23 1.02 -4.84 -4.65
C LEU A 23 -0.27 -5.48 -4.13
N LEU A 24 -0.64 -5.23 -2.86
CA LEU A 24 -1.87 -5.77 -2.28
C LEU A 24 -3.12 -5.27 -3.00
N VAL A 25 -3.19 -3.97 -3.31
CA VAL A 25 -4.30 -3.37 -4.07
C VAL A 25 -4.35 -3.92 -5.51
N PHE A 26 -3.19 -4.07 -6.15
CA PHE A 26 -3.13 -4.63 -7.50
C PHE A 26 -3.61 -6.10 -7.53
N LEU A 27 -3.15 -6.91 -6.59
CA LEU A 27 -3.54 -8.31 -6.49
C LEU A 27 -5.01 -8.47 -6.09
N SER A 28 -5.55 -7.61 -5.22
CA SER A 28 -6.98 -7.62 -4.88
C SER A 28 -7.82 -7.35 -6.12
N TYR A 29 -7.45 -6.38 -6.95
CA TYR A 29 -8.13 -6.12 -8.22
C TYR A 29 -8.00 -7.33 -9.18
N ARG A 30 -6.78 -7.84 -9.36
CA ARG A 30 -6.50 -8.93 -10.29
C ARG A 30 -7.19 -10.25 -9.93
N PHE A 31 -7.41 -10.56 -8.66
CA PHE A 31 -8.00 -11.84 -8.25
C PHE A 31 -9.46 -11.73 -7.82
N VAL A 32 -9.87 -10.60 -7.24
CA VAL A 32 -11.27 -10.45 -6.81
C VAL A 32 -12.10 -9.96 -7.98
N ILE A 33 -11.78 -8.82 -8.59
CA ILE A 33 -12.64 -8.18 -9.60
C ILE A 33 -12.69 -8.96 -10.92
N THR A 34 -11.58 -9.55 -11.40
CA THR A 34 -11.57 -10.23 -12.70
C THR A 34 -12.49 -11.46 -12.74
N GLU A 35 -12.65 -12.13 -11.60
CA GLU A 35 -13.48 -13.33 -11.48
C GLU A 35 -14.86 -13.04 -10.86
N LEU A 36 -15.05 -11.88 -10.23
CA LEU A 36 -16.24 -11.56 -9.43
C LEU A 36 -17.53 -11.68 -10.22
N PHE A 37 -17.51 -11.23 -11.48
CA PHE A 37 -18.68 -11.21 -12.35
C PHE A 37 -18.89 -12.52 -13.13
N ALA A 38 -17.95 -13.47 -13.05
CA ALA A 38 -18.13 -14.80 -13.63
C ALA A 38 -19.14 -15.65 -12.84
N PHE A 39 -19.40 -15.28 -11.58
CA PHE A 39 -20.34 -15.99 -10.70
C PHE A 39 -21.72 -15.34 -10.74
N GLY A 40 -22.75 -16.08 -11.17
CA GLY A 40 -24.15 -15.62 -11.19
C GLY A 40 -24.85 -15.59 -9.82
N ASN A 41 -24.11 -15.74 -8.72
CA ASN A 41 -24.66 -15.79 -7.35
C ASN A 41 -24.48 -14.44 -6.65
N ALA A 42 -25.60 -13.80 -6.29
CA ALA A 42 -25.62 -12.49 -5.64
C ALA A 42 -24.90 -12.47 -4.26
N GLY A 43 -24.99 -13.55 -3.48
CA GLY A 43 -24.32 -13.64 -2.18
C GLY A 43 -22.79 -13.68 -2.33
N ALA A 44 -22.30 -14.45 -3.30
CA ALA A 44 -20.87 -14.50 -3.61
C ALA A 44 -20.35 -13.14 -4.12
N LEU A 45 -21.16 -12.45 -4.93
CA LEU A 45 -20.84 -11.12 -5.43
C LEU A 45 -20.71 -10.09 -4.30
N ILE A 46 -21.66 -10.06 -3.36
CA ILE A 46 -21.61 -9.16 -2.18
C ILE A 46 -20.35 -9.41 -1.35
N ILE A 47 -20.06 -10.68 -1.04
CA ILE A 47 -18.87 -11.05 -0.27
C ILE A 47 -17.59 -10.62 -1.00
N GLY A 48 -17.51 -10.85 -2.30
CA GLY A 48 -16.33 -10.45 -3.07
C GLY A 48 -16.16 -8.93 -3.15
N ILE A 49 -17.23 -8.14 -3.32
CA ILE A 49 -17.17 -6.67 -3.23
C ILE A 49 -16.63 -6.24 -1.85
N PHE A 50 -17.17 -6.83 -0.78
CA PHE A 50 -16.73 -6.51 0.58
C PHE A 50 -15.24 -6.82 0.79
N LEU A 51 -14.80 -8.02 0.38
CA LEU A 51 -13.39 -8.43 0.48
C LEU A 51 -12.49 -7.52 -0.35
N PHE A 52 -12.91 -7.16 -1.57
CA PHE A 52 -12.16 -6.23 -2.41
C PHE A 52 -12.00 -4.87 -1.74
N ALA A 53 -13.08 -4.31 -1.19
CA ALA A 53 -13.05 -3.03 -0.48
C ALA A 53 -12.12 -3.08 0.75
N ALA A 54 -12.23 -4.14 1.55
CA ALA A 54 -11.41 -4.33 2.75
C ALA A 54 -9.91 -4.45 2.41
N LEU A 55 -9.56 -5.26 1.40
CA LEU A 55 -8.18 -5.43 0.95
C LEU A 55 -7.61 -4.15 0.33
N THR A 56 -8.41 -3.44 -0.45
CA THR A 56 -8.02 -2.16 -1.05
C THR A 56 -7.76 -1.11 0.03
N PHE A 57 -8.62 -1.04 1.04
CA PHE A 57 -8.42 -0.16 2.19
C PHE A 57 -7.13 -0.52 2.94
N ALA A 58 -6.93 -1.79 3.27
CA ALA A 58 -5.74 -2.25 3.97
C ALA A 58 -4.45 -1.96 3.19
N GLY A 59 -4.43 -2.24 1.89
CA GLY A 59 -3.27 -1.97 1.02
C GLY A 59 -2.97 -0.48 0.91
N THR A 60 -4.00 0.35 0.75
CA THR A 60 -3.85 1.81 0.72
C THR A 60 -3.31 2.33 2.04
N PHE A 61 -3.81 1.83 3.18
CA PHE A 61 -3.32 2.21 4.50
C PHE A 61 -1.84 1.85 4.68
N VAL A 62 -1.43 0.64 4.30
CA VAL A 62 -0.02 0.21 4.35
C VAL A 62 0.85 1.09 3.45
N ALA A 63 0.38 1.43 2.25
CA ALA A 63 1.11 2.32 1.36
C ALA A 63 1.31 3.71 1.99
N MET A 64 0.25 4.27 2.59
CA MET A 64 0.30 5.56 3.27
C MET A 64 1.22 5.56 4.49
N LEU A 65 1.32 4.46 5.23
CA LEU A 65 2.33 4.31 6.29
C LEU A 65 3.75 4.39 5.73
N GLY A 66 4.00 3.77 4.58
CA GLY A 66 5.28 3.88 3.87
C GLY A 66 5.57 5.33 3.47
N VAL A 67 4.61 6.01 2.86
CA VAL A 67 4.71 7.42 2.47
C VAL A 67 5.00 8.30 3.67
N ALA A 68 4.25 8.17 4.76
CA ALA A 68 4.44 8.96 5.97
C ALA A 68 5.85 8.81 6.55
N ARG A 69 6.40 7.58 6.53
CA ARG A 69 7.77 7.30 6.98
C ARG A 69 8.81 7.95 6.07
N VAL A 70 8.64 7.84 4.75
CA VAL A 70 9.50 8.50 3.76
C VAL A 70 9.51 10.01 3.96
N VAL A 71 8.33 10.63 4.05
CA VAL A 71 8.17 12.08 4.23
C VAL A 71 8.82 12.53 5.53
N ARG A 72 8.61 11.78 6.63
CA ARG A 72 9.26 12.08 7.91
C ARG A 72 10.79 12.05 7.79
N THR A 73 11.36 11.03 7.15
CA THR A 73 12.81 10.96 6.94
C THR A 73 13.33 12.12 6.09
N ALA A 74 12.60 12.53 5.06
CA ALA A 74 12.97 13.68 4.24
C ALA A 74 12.95 14.98 5.05
N ILE A 75 11.87 15.24 5.81
CA ILE A 75 11.74 16.43 6.66
C ILE A 75 12.81 16.45 7.76
N ASP A 76 13.06 15.32 8.42
CA ASP A 76 14.09 15.20 9.46
C ASP A 76 15.50 15.47 8.92
N ALA A 77 15.77 15.13 7.66
CA ALA A 77 17.02 15.47 6.99
C ALA A 77 17.09 16.96 6.59
N GLU A 78 15.93 17.62 6.42
CA GLU A 78 15.85 19.01 5.97
C GLU A 78 16.15 19.95 7.11
N MET A 79 15.55 19.68 8.27
CA MET A 79 15.71 20.49 9.47
C MET A 79 17.12 20.41 10.09
N ARG A 80 17.96 19.46 9.65
CA ARG A 80 19.37 19.35 10.08
C ARG A 80 20.36 20.06 9.16
N GLY A 81 19.95 20.36 7.92
CA GLY A 81 20.77 21.07 6.94
C GLY A 81 20.69 22.58 7.13
#